data_AF-A0A6N6KGR4-F1
#
_entry.id   AF-A0A6N6KGR4-F1
#
_cell.length_a   1.000
_cell.length_b   1.000
_cell.length_c   1.000
_cell.angle_alpha   90.00
_cell.angle_beta   90.00
_cell.angle_gamma   90.00
#
_symmetry.space_group_name_H-M   'P 1'
#
loop_
_entity.id
_entity.type
_entity.pdbx_description
1 polymer ?
#
loop_
_entity_poly.entity_id
_entity_poly.type
_entity_poly.pdbx_seq_one_letter_code
_entity_poly.pdbx_strand_id
1 'polypeptide(L)'
;MKKMPTLKEFLYQAGVNKDTPPDKVQLLKKQYRKAYQKWYQLKRKKDTLRYTLRFSKTEFSELKRVATRYTSTDTPTITKKAKLAPFIKKAVLAYLSNQYLPRDEKLVRELGKDIRAIGNNINQLTQRIHQLRRSNQQSGNLSDDEFNALYTNYFALQNHIIDLESRINKFMHQPTKTLKQALEESLLDRPNKIDQLVDYLLTLKNQDNAGSEK
;
A
#
# COMPACT_ATOMS: atom_id res chain seq x y z
N MET A 1 -25.29 2.89 27.77
CA MET A 1 -25.57 1.49 28.19
C MET A 1 -24.89 1.28 29.52
N LYS A 2 -25.62 0.78 30.53
CA LYS A 2 -25.03 0.44 31.83
C LYS A 2 -23.93 -0.61 31.64
N LYS A 3 -22.83 -0.49 32.37
CA LYS A 3 -21.75 -1.49 32.36
C LYS A 3 -22.33 -2.82 32.85
N MET A 4 -22.06 -3.91 32.13
CA MET A 4 -22.44 -5.25 32.58
C MET A 4 -21.59 -5.58 33.82
N PRO A 5 -22.19 -5.98 34.95
CA PRO A 5 -21.43 -6.40 36.13
C PRO A 5 -20.60 -7.64 35.80
N THR A 6 -19.49 -7.80 36.50
CA THR A 6 -18.64 -9.00 36.40
C THR A 6 -19.37 -10.21 36.98
N LEU A 7 -18.92 -11.43 36.62
CA LEU A 7 -19.52 -12.66 37.17
C LEU A 7 -19.46 -12.68 38.71
N LYS A 8 -18.38 -12.17 39.30
CA LYS A 8 -18.20 -12.08 40.75
C LYS A 8 -19.26 -11.16 41.39
N GLU A 9 -19.47 -9.98 40.83
CA GLU A 9 -20.49 -9.03 41.28
C GLU A 9 -21.92 -9.58 41.09
N PHE A 10 -22.18 -10.27 39.99
CA PHE A 10 -23.47 -10.90 39.73
C PHE A 10 -23.80 -12.02 40.74
N LEU A 11 -22.82 -12.86 41.07
CA LEU A 11 -22.99 -13.92 42.06
C LEU A 11 -23.12 -13.36 43.48
N TYR A 12 -22.40 -12.28 43.78
CA TYR A 12 -22.54 -11.56 45.06
C TYR A 12 -23.93 -10.91 45.20
N GLN A 13 -24.44 -10.25 44.15
CA GLN A 13 -25.80 -9.68 44.11
C GLN A 13 -26.89 -10.75 44.20
N ALA A 14 -26.62 -11.96 43.70
CA ALA A 14 -27.52 -13.12 43.82
C ALA A 14 -27.45 -13.81 45.20
N GLY A 15 -26.63 -13.31 46.14
CA GLY A 15 -26.53 -13.83 47.50
C GLY A 15 -25.81 -15.17 47.62
N VAL A 16 -24.87 -15.47 46.71
CA VAL A 16 -24.12 -16.75 46.74
C VAL A 16 -23.08 -16.72 47.86
N ASN A 17 -23.31 -17.53 48.90
CA ASN A 17 -22.40 -17.76 50.03
C ASN A 17 -21.77 -19.17 49.96
N LYS A 18 -20.87 -19.50 50.90
CA LYS A 18 -20.15 -20.79 50.97
C LYS A 18 -21.09 -22.00 51.08
N ASP A 19 -22.28 -21.81 51.66
CA ASP A 19 -23.29 -22.87 51.87
C ASP A 19 -24.25 -23.04 50.67
N THR A 20 -24.01 -22.34 49.56
CA THR A 20 -24.90 -22.42 48.40
C THR A 20 -24.70 -23.76 47.68
N PRO A 21 -25.77 -24.52 47.40
CA PRO A 21 -25.67 -25.76 46.64
C PRO A 21 -24.98 -25.55 45.28
N PRO A 22 -24.07 -26.44 44.87
CA PRO A 22 -23.28 -26.28 43.64
C PRO A 22 -24.17 -26.16 42.40
N ASP A 23 -25.31 -26.84 42.38
CA ASP A 23 -26.27 -26.81 41.27
C ASP A 23 -26.89 -25.42 41.08
N LYS A 24 -27.19 -24.72 42.19
CA LYS A 24 -27.73 -23.36 42.16
C LYS A 24 -26.68 -22.37 41.63
N VAL A 25 -25.41 -22.57 41.99
CA VAL A 25 -24.29 -21.77 41.47
C VAL A 25 -24.09 -22.00 39.97
N GLN A 26 -24.17 -23.25 39.50
CA GLN A 26 -24.08 -23.55 38.07
C GLN A 26 -25.23 -22.92 37.28
N LEU A 27 -26.44 -22.96 37.82
CA LEU A 27 -27.63 -22.36 37.21
C LEU A 27 -27.46 -20.83 37.08
N LEU A 28 -26.97 -20.17 38.14
CA LEU A 28 -26.66 -18.73 38.12
C LEU A 28 -25.54 -18.37 37.13
N LYS A 29 -24.47 -19.18 37.04
CA LYS A 29 -23.42 -19.00 36.02
C LYS A 29 -23.98 -19.12 34.60
N LYS A 30 -24.88 -20.07 34.35
CA LYS A 30 -25.56 -20.26 33.05
C LYS A 30 -26.44 -19.06 32.71
N GLN A 31 -27.18 -18.53 33.68
CA GLN A 31 -27.98 -17.31 33.52
C GLN A 31 -27.09 -16.09 33.20
N TYR A 32 -26.00 -15.90 33.95
CA TYR A 32 -25.03 -14.83 33.68
C TYR A 32 -24.44 -14.94 32.27
N ARG A 33 -24.02 -16.14 31.84
CA ARG A 33 -23.48 -16.34 30.49
C ARG A 33 -24.46 -15.93 29.41
N LYS A 34 -25.75 -16.28 29.56
CA LYS A 34 -26.81 -15.88 28.63
C LYS A 34 -26.99 -14.35 28.62
N ALA A 35 -27.02 -13.72 29.79
CA ALA A 35 -27.16 -12.27 29.92
C ALA A 35 -25.96 -11.52 29.32
N TYR A 36 -24.74 -11.98 29.61
CA TYR A 36 -23.50 -11.45 29.05
C TYR A 36 -23.46 -11.58 27.53
N GLN A 37 -23.85 -12.74 26.98
CA GLN A 37 -23.87 -12.95 25.53
C GLN A 37 -24.86 -12.00 24.84
N LYS A 38 -26.04 -11.80 25.41
CA LYS A 38 -27.01 -10.80 24.91
C LYS A 38 -26.43 -9.38 24.97
N TRP A 39 -25.85 -8.98 26.10
CA TRP A 39 -25.22 -7.67 26.24
C TRP A 39 -24.07 -7.47 25.25
N TYR A 40 -23.20 -8.48 25.08
CA TYR A 40 -22.08 -8.44 24.14
C TYR A 40 -22.55 -8.31 22.69
N GLN A 41 -23.61 -9.03 22.30
CA GLN A 41 -24.20 -8.91 20.97
C GLN A 41 -24.79 -7.50 20.74
N LEU A 42 -25.50 -6.94 21.72
CA LEU A 42 -26.04 -5.59 21.63
C LEU A 42 -24.92 -4.55 21.55
N LYS A 43 -23.88 -4.67 22.40
CA LYS A 43 -22.70 -3.80 22.36
C LYS A 43 -22.00 -3.89 21.00
N ARG A 44 -21.76 -5.09 20.47
CA ARG A 44 -21.16 -5.26 19.14
C ARG A 44 -22.00 -4.64 18.03
N LYS A 45 -23.33 -4.81 18.06
CA LYS A 45 -24.22 -4.17 17.07
C LYS A 45 -24.17 -2.65 17.13
N LYS A 46 -23.96 -2.08 18.33
CA LYS A 46 -23.81 -0.64 18.50
C LYS A 46 -22.43 -0.13 18.03
N ASP A 47 -21.37 -0.84 18.40
CA ASP A 47 -19.99 -0.41 18.18
C ASP A 47 -19.48 -0.74 16.76
N THR A 48 -20.17 -1.61 16.03
CA THR A 48 -19.75 -2.03 14.68
C THR A 48 -20.86 -1.85 13.66
N LEU A 49 -20.55 -1.10 12.59
CA LEU A 49 -21.38 -1.00 11.40
C LEU A 49 -20.90 -2.01 10.37
N ARG A 50 -21.83 -2.79 9.81
CA ARG A 50 -21.54 -3.77 8.76
C ARG A 50 -22.23 -3.34 7.47
N TYR A 51 -21.42 -3.09 6.45
CA TYR A 51 -21.88 -2.84 5.09
C TYR A 51 -21.58 -4.06 4.22
N THR A 52 -22.52 -4.41 3.35
CA THR A 52 -22.35 -5.47 2.34
C THR A 52 -22.20 -4.81 0.99
N LEU A 53 -21.03 -5.00 0.37
CA LEU A 53 -20.76 -4.56 -1.00
C LEU A 53 -20.98 -5.74 -1.93
N ARG A 54 -21.65 -5.50 -3.05
CA ARG A 54 -21.80 -6.48 -4.14
C ARG A 54 -20.85 -6.07 -5.25
N PHE A 55 -20.08 -7.04 -5.74
CA PHE A 55 -19.14 -6.86 -6.84
C PHE A 55 -19.53 -7.79 -7.98
N SER A 56 -19.29 -7.36 -9.20
CA SER A 56 -19.28 -8.27 -10.36
C SER A 56 -18.11 -9.25 -10.26
N LYS A 57 -18.15 -10.34 -11.04
CA LYS A 57 -17.06 -11.33 -11.05
C LYS A 57 -15.72 -10.71 -11.47
N THR A 58 -15.74 -9.78 -12.42
CA THR A 58 -14.55 -9.08 -12.91
C THR A 58 -13.99 -8.13 -11.85
N GLU A 59 -14.82 -7.30 -11.22
CA GLU A 59 -14.42 -6.43 -10.10
C GLU A 59 -13.80 -7.20 -8.95
N PHE A 60 -14.41 -8.33 -8.58
CA PHE A 60 -13.90 -9.17 -7.50
C PHE A 60 -12.53 -9.78 -7.83
N SER A 61 -12.35 -10.24 -9.08
CA SER A 61 -11.07 -10.78 -9.56
C SER A 61 -9.96 -9.72 -9.52
N GLU A 62 -10.27 -8.52 -9.99
CA GLU A 62 -9.35 -7.38 -9.98
C GLU A 62 -8.95 -6.97 -8.56
N LEU A 63 -9.93 -6.83 -7.67
CA LEU A 63 -9.69 -6.51 -6.25
C LEU A 63 -8.81 -7.57 -5.58
N LYS A 64 -9.03 -8.86 -5.88
CA LYS A 64 -8.23 -9.95 -5.35
C LYS A 64 -6.80 -9.90 -5.88
N ARG A 65 -6.62 -9.62 -7.18
CA ARG A 65 -5.31 -9.47 -7.83
C ARG A 65 -4.50 -8.30 -7.26
N VAL A 66 -5.16 -7.18 -6.98
CA VAL A 66 -4.50 -6.01 -6.37
C VAL A 66 -4.17 -6.30 -4.90
N ALA A 67 -5.12 -6.86 -4.14
CA ALA A 67 -4.92 -7.17 -2.73
C ALA A 67 -3.73 -8.12 -2.48
N THR A 68 -3.48 -9.09 -3.36
CA THR A 68 -2.32 -9.99 -3.24
C THR A 68 -1.00 -9.25 -3.42
N ARG A 69 -0.91 -8.32 -4.38
CA ARG A 69 0.31 -7.52 -4.63
C ARG A 69 0.72 -6.68 -3.41
N TYR A 70 -0.25 -6.05 -2.75
CA TYR A 70 -0.01 -5.23 -1.56
C TYR A 70 0.31 -6.03 -0.28
N THR A 71 -0.03 -7.31 -0.23
CA THR A 71 0.31 -8.15 0.94
C THR A 71 1.67 -8.82 0.84
N SER A 72 2.26 -8.88 -0.36
CA SER A 72 3.53 -9.54 -0.59
C SER A 72 4.75 -8.72 -0.15
N THR A 73 4.57 -7.42 0.07
CA THR A 73 5.68 -6.48 0.24
C THR A 73 6.03 -6.14 1.69
N ASP A 74 5.12 -6.35 2.65
CA ASP A 74 5.24 -5.69 3.97
C ASP A 74 5.28 -6.59 5.21
N THR A 75 5.35 -7.93 5.12
CA THR A 75 5.65 -8.75 6.32
C THR A 75 6.21 -10.14 5.98
N PRO A 76 7.35 -10.56 6.56
CA PRO A 76 7.84 -11.93 6.47
C PRO A 76 7.07 -12.77 7.50
N THR A 77 5.80 -13.07 7.22
CA THR A 77 5.11 -14.11 7.97
C THR A 77 4.17 -14.85 7.03
N ILE A 78 4.76 -15.90 6.48
CA ILE A 78 4.13 -17.08 5.88
C ILE A 78 2.79 -17.34 6.60
N THR A 79 1.65 -17.30 5.89
CA THR A 79 0.24 -17.60 6.32
C THR A 79 -0.81 -16.48 6.38
N LYS A 80 -0.65 -15.31 5.74
CA LYS A 80 -1.81 -14.43 5.49
C LYS A 80 -2.21 -14.43 4.03
N LYS A 81 -3.13 -15.34 3.66
CA LYS A 81 -4.05 -15.12 2.53
C LYS A 81 -4.52 -13.67 2.60
N ALA A 82 -4.30 -12.89 1.54
CA ALA A 82 -4.67 -11.49 1.47
C ALA A 82 -6.14 -11.34 1.91
N LYS A 83 -6.36 -10.79 3.10
CA LYS A 83 -7.71 -10.58 3.60
C LYS A 83 -8.25 -9.35 2.88
N LEU A 84 -9.08 -9.58 1.87
CA LEU A 84 -9.63 -8.56 1.00
C LEU A 84 -10.37 -7.45 1.76
N ALA A 85 -11.14 -7.82 2.80
CA ALA A 85 -11.89 -6.84 3.60
C ALA A 85 -10.99 -5.79 4.30
N PRO A 86 -9.91 -6.18 5.03
CA PRO A 86 -8.90 -5.24 5.51
C PRO A 86 -8.28 -4.36 4.43
N PHE A 87 -7.98 -4.91 3.25
CA PHE A 87 -7.43 -4.14 2.12
C PHE A 87 -8.41 -3.07 1.64
N ILE A 88 -9.66 -3.43 1.36
CA ILE A 88 -10.71 -2.50 0.94
C ILE A 88 -10.89 -1.39 1.98
N LYS A 89 -10.95 -1.74 3.28
CA LYS A 89 -11.08 -0.75 4.35
C LYS A 89 -9.90 0.23 4.36
N LYS A 90 -8.66 -0.26 4.24
CA LYS A 90 -7.47 0.60 4.18
C LYS A 90 -7.50 1.50 2.95
N ALA A 91 -7.83 0.97 1.78
CA ALA A 91 -7.89 1.74 0.54
C ALA A 91 -8.93 2.86 0.60
N VAL A 92 -10.14 2.57 1.10
CA VAL A 92 -11.20 3.58 1.26
C VAL A 92 -10.78 4.66 2.27
N LEU A 93 -10.22 4.28 3.42
CA LEU A 93 -9.77 5.25 4.41
C LEU A 93 -8.60 6.10 3.91
N ALA A 94 -7.66 5.51 3.18
CA ALA A 94 -6.55 6.24 2.57
C ALA A 94 -7.05 7.29 1.58
N TYR A 95 -8.01 6.93 0.71
CA TYR A 95 -8.60 7.88 -0.23
C TYR A 95 -9.31 9.04 0.50
N LEU A 96 -10.09 8.73 1.55
CA LEU A 96 -10.76 9.75 2.36
C LEU A 96 -9.80 10.64 3.16
N SER A 97 -8.63 10.12 3.55
CA SER A 97 -7.61 10.86 4.28
C SER A 97 -6.58 11.56 3.38
N ASN A 98 -6.85 11.64 2.07
CA ASN A 98 -5.92 12.15 1.05
C ASN A 98 -4.54 11.46 1.07
N GLN A 99 -4.51 10.20 1.49
CA GLN A 99 -3.32 9.35 1.45
C GLN A 99 -3.33 8.51 0.17
N TYR A 100 -2.21 8.54 -0.54
CA TYR A 100 -2.03 7.76 -1.74
C TYR A 100 -1.69 6.30 -1.39
N LEU A 101 -2.41 5.35 -2.01
CA LEU A 101 -2.07 3.93 -1.94
C LEU A 101 -1.31 3.55 -3.23
N PRO A 102 0.02 3.36 -3.17
CA PRO A 102 0.82 3.22 -4.37
C PRO A 102 0.71 1.84 -5.01
N ARG A 103 0.32 1.81 -6.30
CA ARG A 103 0.14 0.58 -7.08
C ARG A 103 1.40 -0.30 -7.14
N ASP A 104 2.58 0.31 -7.06
CA ASP A 104 3.87 -0.38 -7.02
C ASP A 104 4.80 0.33 -6.02
N GLU A 105 5.11 -0.36 -4.92
CA GLU A 105 6.04 0.14 -3.91
C GLU A 105 7.49 0.23 -4.40
N LYS A 106 7.87 -0.53 -5.44
CA LYS A 106 9.22 -0.39 -6.03
C LYS A 106 9.36 0.99 -6.67
N LEU A 107 8.38 1.40 -7.47
CA LEU A 107 8.36 2.72 -8.10
C LEU A 107 8.35 3.86 -7.07
N VAL A 108 7.61 3.71 -5.96
CA VAL A 108 7.66 4.70 -4.86
C VAL A 108 9.03 4.78 -4.21
N ARG A 109 9.69 3.63 -3.98
CA ARG A 109 11.05 3.62 -3.42
C ARG A 109 12.06 4.23 -4.37
N GLU A 110 11.92 4.02 -5.68
CA GLU A 110 12.75 4.65 -6.71
C GLU A 110 12.53 6.16 -6.73
N LEU A 111 11.29 6.62 -6.80
CA LEU A 111 10.94 8.04 -6.68
C LEU A 111 11.51 8.67 -5.40
N GLY A 112 11.42 7.96 -4.27
CA GLY A 112 12.01 8.40 -3.01
C GLY A 112 13.54 8.49 -3.02
N LYS A 113 14.23 7.65 -3.80
CA LYS A 113 15.68 7.75 -4.01
C LYS A 113 16.02 8.97 -4.88
N ASP A 114 15.25 9.20 -5.94
CA ASP A 114 15.49 10.30 -6.87
C ASP A 114 15.27 11.66 -6.18
N ILE A 115 14.23 11.79 -5.36
CA ILE A 115 14.00 12.98 -4.51
C ILE A 115 15.19 13.22 -3.55
N ARG A 116 15.71 12.16 -2.92
CA ARG A 116 16.89 12.28 -2.05
C ARG A 116 18.13 12.72 -2.83
N ALA A 117 18.31 12.22 -4.05
CA ALA A 117 19.42 12.62 -4.91
C ALA A 117 19.35 14.13 -5.27
N ILE A 118 18.14 14.63 -5.59
CA ILE A 118 17.91 16.07 -5.81
C ILE A 118 18.24 16.87 -4.55
N GLY A 119 17.78 16.42 -3.37
CA GLY A 119 18.11 17.08 -2.10
C GLY A 119 19.61 17.15 -1.82
N ASN A 120 20.34 16.06 -2.10
CA ASN A 120 21.79 16.02 -1.98
C ASN A 120 22.47 16.99 -2.96
N ASN A 121 22.02 17.06 -4.21
CA ASN A 121 22.57 17.97 -5.21
C ASN A 121 22.35 19.45 -4.83
N ILE A 122 21.16 19.80 -4.31
CA ILE A 122 20.87 21.14 -3.79
C ILE A 122 21.84 21.49 -2.65
N ASN A 123 22.07 20.55 -1.73
CA ASN A 123 22.96 20.77 -0.60
C ASN A 123 24.41 20.98 -1.05
N GLN A 124 24.88 20.18 -2.02
CA GLN A 124 26.20 20.33 -2.63
C GLN A 124 26.37 21.69 -3.34
N LEU A 125 25.38 22.10 -4.13
CA LEU A 125 25.36 23.42 -4.77
C LEU A 125 25.43 24.54 -3.73
N THR A 126 24.64 24.45 -2.67
CA THR A 126 24.62 25.46 -1.59
C THR A 126 25.98 25.55 -0.89
N GLN A 127 26.60 24.41 -0.57
CA GLN A 127 27.94 24.36 0.02
C GLN A 127 28.98 24.99 -0.92
N ARG A 128 28.91 24.70 -2.22
CA ARG A 128 29.83 25.25 -3.23
C ARG A 128 29.68 26.76 -3.39
N ILE A 129 28.46 27.28 -3.36
CA ILE A 129 28.18 28.73 -3.35
C ILE A 129 28.77 29.39 -2.09
N HIS A 130 28.61 28.77 -0.92
CA HIS A 130 29.21 29.29 0.32
C HIS A 130 30.74 29.29 0.30
N GLN A 131 31.35 28.25 -0.26
CA GLN A 131 32.80 28.17 -0.44
C GLN A 131 33.29 29.28 -1.37
N LEU A 132 32.67 29.44 -2.54
CA LEU A 132 33.02 30.48 -3.51
C LEU A 132 32.86 31.89 -2.92
N ARG A 133 31.80 32.13 -2.15
CA ARG A 133 31.62 33.41 -1.45
C ARG A 133 32.75 33.69 -0.45
N ARG A 134 33.22 32.69 0.28
CA ARG A 134 34.37 32.83 1.22
C ARG A 134 35.67 33.07 0.46
N SER A 135 35.92 32.33 -0.62
CA SER A 135 37.11 32.49 -1.46
C SER A 135 37.16 33.88 -2.10
N ASN A 136 36.03 34.41 -2.57
CA ASN A 136 35.97 35.77 -3.13
C ASN A 136 36.28 36.87 -2.12
N GLN A 137 35.83 36.69 -0.88
CA GLN A 137 36.13 37.62 0.20
C GLN A 137 37.64 37.65 0.53
N GLN A 138 38.38 36.59 0.21
CA GLN A 138 39.82 36.47 0.47
C GLN A 138 40.69 36.81 -0.75
N SER A 139 40.27 36.44 -1.96
CA SER A 139 41.09 36.52 -3.19
C SER A 139 40.63 37.57 -4.21
N GLY A 140 39.48 38.22 -4.00
CA GLY A 140 39.02 39.37 -4.79
C GLY A 140 38.49 39.10 -6.20
N ASN A 141 38.73 37.92 -6.80
CA ASN A 141 38.22 37.56 -8.13
C ASN A 141 37.64 36.13 -8.15
N LEU A 142 36.41 36.00 -8.68
CA LEU A 142 35.87 34.71 -9.14
C LEU A 142 36.55 34.32 -10.44
N SER A 143 36.94 33.06 -10.56
CA SER A 143 37.26 32.51 -11.88
C SER A 143 35.96 32.29 -12.67
N ASP A 144 35.95 32.69 -13.94
CA ASP A 144 34.85 32.40 -14.87
C ASP A 144 34.57 30.89 -14.97
N ASP A 145 35.59 30.05 -14.78
CA ASP A 145 35.45 28.59 -14.77
C ASP A 145 34.62 28.08 -13.58
N GLU A 146 34.75 28.72 -12.42
CA GLU A 146 34.00 28.36 -11.22
C GLU A 146 32.51 28.75 -11.35
N PHE A 147 32.25 29.89 -11.98
CA PHE A 147 30.90 30.34 -12.29
C PHE A 147 30.23 29.43 -13.33
N ASN A 148 30.95 29.07 -14.40
CA ASN A 148 30.47 28.13 -15.41
C ASN A 148 30.21 26.72 -14.83
N ALA A 149 31.04 26.27 -13.89
CA ALA A 149 30.82 25.01 -13.17
C ALA A 149 29.57 25.05 -12.27
N LEU A 150 29.26 26.19 -11.64
CA LEU A 150 28.01 26.37 -10.89
C LEU A 150 26.79 26.34 -11.82
N TYR A 151 26.88 27.05 -12.95
CA TYR A 151 25.80 27.15 -13.92
C TYR A 151 25.45 25.79 -14.53
N THR A 152 26.45 24.99 -14.91
CA THR A 152 26.25 23.63 -15.43
C THR A 152 25.60 22.70 -14.40
N ASN A 153 26.02 22.76 -13.13
CA ASN A 153 25.41 21.98 -12.05
C ASN A 153 23.96 22.41 -11.76
N TYR A 154 23.66 23.71 -11.81
CA TYR A 154 22.30 24.22 -11.68
C TYR A 154 21.41 23.73 -12.83
N PHE A 155 21.89 23.82 -14.07
CA PHE A 155 21.13 23.37 -15.24
C PHE A 155 20.88 21.85 -15.21
N ALA A 156 21.87 21.06 -14.78
CA ALA A 156 21.70 19.62 -14.57
C ALA A 156 20.65 19.31 -13.48
N LEU A 157 20.64 20.06 -12.38
CA LEU A 157 19.62 19.94 -11.34
C LEU A 157 18.23 20.28 -11.88
N GLN A 158 18.10 21.38 -12.63
CA GLN A 158 16.83 21.81 -13.22
C GLN A 158 16.26 20.74 -14.16
N ASN A 159 17.09 20.17 -15.04
CA ASN A 159 16.68 19.08 -15.92
C ASN A 159 16.25 17.83 -15.13
N HIS A 160 16.95 17.50 -14.04
CA HIS A 160 16.60 16.36 -13.20
C HIS A 160 15.26 16.57 -12.47
N ILE A 161 14.96 17.80 -12.04
CA ILE A 161 13.66 18.15 -11.45
C ILE A 161 12.53 18.02 -12.48
N ILE A 162 12.74 18.52 -13.70
CA ILE A 162 11.75 18.42 -14.79
C ILE A 162 11.48 16.96 -15.15
N ASP A 163 12.52 16.11 -15.25
CA ASP A 163 12.36 14.68 -15.49
C ASP A 163 11.60 13.99 -14.35
N LEU A 164 11.95 14.30 -13.09
CA LEU A 164 11.26 13.76 -11.93
C LEU A 164 9.77 14.17 -11.91
N GLU A 165 9.47 15.42 -12.20
CA GLU A 165 8.09 15.92 -12.28
C GLU A 165 7.30 15.19 -13.36
N SER A 166 7.89 15.00 -14.55
CA SER A 166 7.30 14.21 -15.63
C SER A 166 7.04 12.76 -15.20
N ARG A 167 8.00 12.13 -14.52
CA ARG A 167 7.88 10.76 -14.01
C ARG A 167 6.82 10.64 -12.90
N ILE A 168 6.70 11.61 -12.01
CA ILE A 168 5.65 11.68 -10.98
C ILE A 168 4.29 11.85 -11.64
N ASN A 169 4.15 12.79 -12.57
CA ASN A 169 2.90 13.02 -13.29
C ASN A 169 2.48 11.76 -14.05
N LYS A 170 3.41 11.10 -14.72
CA LYS A 170 3.20 9.80 -15.38
C LYS A 170 2.77 8.72 -14.38
N PHE A 171 3.43 8.61 -13.23
CA PHE A 171 3.09 7.63 -12.20
C PHE A 171 1.70 7.85 -11.59
N MET A 172 1.33 9.10 -11.33
CA MET A 172 0.06 9.47 -10.70
C MET A 172 -1.13 9.38 -11.66
N HIS A 173 -0.92 9.67 -12.94
CA HIS A 173 -2.01 9.81 -13.93
C HIS A 173 -2.10 8.65 -14.93
N GLN A 174 -1.15 7.69 -14.95
CA GLN A 174 -1.28 6.53 -15.81
C GLN A 174 -2.32 5.53 -15.27
N PRO A 175 -3.40 5.22 -16.03
CA PRO A 175 -4.20 4.04 -15.75
C PRO A 175 -3.33 2.78 -15.87
N THR A 176 -3.75 1.69 -15.24
CA THR A 176 -3.06 0.39 -15.36
C THR A 176 -2.83 0.07 -16.83
N LYS A 177 -1.57 -0.01 -17.26
CA LYS A 177 -1.22 -0.41 -18.63
C LYS A 177 -2.00 -1.67 -18.97
N THR A 178 -2.83 -1.60 -20.01
CA THR A 178 -3.47 -2.82 -20.53
C THR A 178 -2.36 -3.76 -21.00
N LEU A 179 -2.61 -5.08 -20.95
CA LEU A 179 -1.64 -6.09 -21.39
C LEU A 179 -1.05 -5.74 -22.77
N LYS A 180 -1.92 -5.24 -23.66
CA LYS A 180 -1.56 -4.73 -24.98
C LYS A 180 -0.50 -3.62 -24.93
N GLN A 181 -0.69 -2.58 -24.12
CA GLN A 181 0.26 -1.47 -23.99
C GLN A 181 1.60 -1.91 -23.38
N ALA A 182 1.57 -2.82 -22.41
CA ALA A 182 2.78 -3.37 -21.82
C ALA A 182 3.56 -4.26 -22.81
N LEU A 183 2.84 -4.98 -23.68
CA LEU A 183 3.42 -5.75 -24.78
C LEU A 183 4.01 -4.83 -25.84
N GLU A 184 3.28 -3.82 -26.29
CA GLU A 184 3.74 -2.85 -27.29
C GLU A 184 5.03 -2.16 -26.87
N GLU A 185 5.12 -1.66 -25.63
CA GLU A 185 6.36 -1.07 -25.10
C GLU A 185 7.49 -2.11 -24.99
N SER A 186 7.22 -3.33 -24.52
CA SER A 186 8.26 -4.36 -24.41
C SER A 186 8.78 -4.83 -25.76
N LEU A 187 7.96 -4.77 -26.81
CA LEU A 187 8.34 -5.12 -28.17
C LEU A 187 9.05 -3.96 -28.87
N LEU A 188 8.72 -2.70 -28.55
CA LEU A 188 9.46 -1.52 -28.99
C LEU A 188 10.89 -1.48 -28.41
N ASP A 189 11.03 -1.80 -27.12
CA ASP A 189 12.33 -1.78 -26.43
C ASP A 189 13.20 -3.00 -26.81
N ARG A 190 12.58 -4.10 -27.24
CA ARG A 190 13.26 -5.38 -27.59
C ARG A 190 12.58 -6.06 -28.78
N PRO A 191 12.80 -5.58 -30.02
CA PRO A 191 12.15 -6.11 -31.22
C PRO A 191 12.47 -7.59 -31.45
N ASN A 192 13.64 -8.06 -31.05
CA ASN A 192 14.09 -9.45 -31.21
C ASN A 192 13.29 -10.46 -30.37
N LYS A 193 12.39 -9.99 -29.49
CA LYS A 193 11.50 -10.84 -28.69
C LYS A 193 10.15 -11.10 -29.36
N ILE A 194 9.88 -10.47 -30.52
CA ILE A 194 8.67 -10.71 -31.31
C ILE A 194 8.59 -12.18 -31.71
N ASP A 195 9.69 -12.75 -32.22
CA ASP A 195 9.71 -14.14 -32.68
C ASP A 195 9.45 -15.13 -31.53
N GLN A 196 10.04 -14.87 -30.36
CA GLN A 196 9.80 -15.66 -29.14
C GLN A 196 8.34 -15.57 -28.66
N LEU A 197 7.71 -14.40 -28.81
CA LEU A 197 6.31 -14.21 -28.47
C LEU A 197 5.41 -14.97 -29.45
N VAL A 198 5.72 -14.93 -30.74
CA VAL A 198 4.98 -15.66 -31.79
C VAL A 198 5.06 -17.17 -31.54
N ASP A 199 6.24 -17.71 -31.27
CA ASP A 199 6.42 -19.14 -30.94
C ASP A 199 5.62 -19.54 -29.69
N TYR A 200 5.61 -18.68 -28.67
CA TYR A 200 4.85 -18.93 -27.44
C TYR A 200 3.33 -18.89 -27.67
N LEU A 201 2.85 -17.98 -28.52
CA LEU A 201 1.42 -17.88 -28.86
C LEU A 201 0.97 -19.04 -29.75
N LEU A 202 1.82 -19.49 -30.68
CA LEU A 202 1.56 -20.67 -31.51
C LEU A 202 1.51 -21.96 -30.68
N THR A 203 2.41 -22.12 -29.70
CA THR A 203 2.39 -23.27 -28.79
C THR A 203 1.14 -23.28 -27.91
N LEU A 204 0.69 -22.13 -27.40
CA LEU A 204 -0.58 -22.03 -26.66
C LEU A 204 -1.81 -22.36 -27.53
N LYS A 205 -1.87 -21.84 -28.77
CA LYS A 205 -2.96 -22.14 -29.72
C LYS A 205 -3.04 -23.64 -30.03
N ASN A 206 -1.90 -24.30 -30.18
CA ASN A 206 -1.84 -25.74 -30.43
C ASN A 206 -2.27 -26.57 -29.22
N GLN A 207 -2.03 -26.08 -27.99
CA GLN A 207 -2.50 -26.73 -26.76
C GLN A 207 -4.02 -26.61 -26.56
N ASP A 208 -4.61 -25.46 -26.90
CA ASP A 208 -6.07 -25.28 -26.86
C ASP A 208 -6.79 -26.15 -27.90
N ASN A 209 -6.21 -26.30 -29.10
CA ASN A 209 -6.76 -27.19 -30.14
C ASN A 209 -6.69 -28.67 -29.73
N ALA A 210 -5.63 -29.10 -29.04
CA ALA A 210 -5.49 -30.46 -28.52
C ALA A 210 -6.43 -30.78 -27.33
N GLY A 211 -6.95 -29.74 -26.66
CA GLY A 211 -7.93 -29.87 -25.58
C GLY A 211 -9.39 -29.94 -26.04
N SER A 212 -9.69 -29.56 -27.29
CA SER A 212 -11.03 -29.55 -27.88
C SER A 212 -11.42 -30.83 -28.64
N GLU A 213 -10.50 -31.80 -28.78
CA GLU A 213 -10.77 -33.12 -29.38
C GLU A 213 -11.06 -34.23 -28.35
N LYS A 214 -11.58 -33.88 -27.15
CA LYS A 214 -12.03 -34.85 -26.15
C LYS A 214 -13.49 -34.63 -25.76
#